data_AF-A0A935KMC5-F1
#
_entry.id   AF-A0A935KMC5-F1
#
_cell.length_a   1.000
_cell.length_b   1.000
_cell.length_c   1.000
_cell.angle_alpha   90.00
_cell.angle_beta   90.00
_cell.angle_gamma   90.00
#
_symmetry.space_group_name_H-M   'P 1'
#
loop_
_entity.id
_entity.type
_entity.pdbx_description
1 polymer ?
#
loop_
_entity_poly.entity_id
_entity_poly.type
_entity_poly.pdbx_seq_one_letter_code
_entity_poly.pdbx_strand_id
1 'polypeptide(L)'
;MDSLPSADLVARGLADLRRGRETAAALLVAVARARLEDLGTPVPALPGPLDPCPELRLYRLLRRTHPTDAYSRYNALLRQIVSYTRARAPGATRTPPARRNPTRGVLSAR
;
A
#
# COMPACT_ATOMS: atom_id res chain seq x y z
N MET A 1 3.44 -6.69 19.27
CA MET A 1 3.66 -5.27 19.58
C MET A 1 4.20 -4.61 18.32
N ASP A 2 3.35 -3.97 17.50
CA ASP A 2 3.82 -3.05 16.45
C ASP A 2 2.67 -2.09 16.11
N SER A 3 2.28 -1.33 17.13
CA SER A 3 1.40 -0.18 17.00
C SER A 3 2.21 0.98 16.43
N LEU A 4 2.55 0.92 15.14
CA LEU A 4 2.63 2.17 14.37
C LEU A 4 1.15 2.51 14.13
N PRO A 5 0.56 3.45 14.92
CA PRO A 5 -0.85 3.77 14.77
C PRO A 5 -1.05 4.11 13.29
N SER A 6 -2.00 3.46 12.62
CA SER A 6 -2.06 3.44 11.15
C SER A 6 -2.03 4.83 10.50
N ALA A 7 -2.37 5.88 11.24
CA ALA A 7 -2.19 7.28 10.87
C ALA A 7 -0.72 7.70 10.66
N ASP A 8 0.22 7.27 11.52
CA ASP A 8 1.66 7.56 11.39
C ASP A 8 2.24 6.93 10.12
N LEU A 9 1.81 5.69 9.81
CA LEU A 9 2.21 5.01 8.58
C LEU A 9 1.77 5.77 7.32
N VAL A 10 0.55 6.32 7.33
CA VAL A 10 0.04 7.16 6.23
C VAL A 10 0.80 8.48 6.14
N ALA A 11 1.01 9.16 7.27
CA ALA A 11 1.76 10.41 7.32
C ALA A 11 3.19 10.24 6.80
N ARG A 12 3.88 9.17 7.24
CA ARG A 12 5.20 8.77 6.77
C ARG A 12 5.21 8.53 5.26
N GLY A 13 4.23 7.77 4.76
CA GLY A 13 4.12 7.47 3.33
C GLY A 13 3.88 8.70 2.47
N LEU A 14 3.02 9.63 2.91
CA LEU A 14 2.81 10.91 2.24
C LEU A 14 4.06 11.77 2.24
N ALA A 15 4.79 11.84 3.36
CA ALA A 15 6.04 12.59 3.45
C ALA A 15 7.12 12.01 2.54
N ASP A 16 7.23 10.68 2.47
CA ASP A 16 8.17 9.99 1.59
C ASP A 16 7.82 10.23 0.11
N LEU A 17 6.54 10.15 -0.26
CA LEU A 17 6.07 10.49 -1.62
C LEU A 17 6.40 11.94 -1.99
N ARG A 18 6.18 12.90 -1.10
CA ARG A 18 6.52 14.32 -1.34
C ARG A 18 8.02 14.55 -1.52
N ARG A 19 8.85 13.70 -0.90
CA ARG A 19 10.32 13.70 -1.05
C ARG A 19 10.79 12.86 -2.24
N GLY A 20 9.86 12.31 -3.02
CA GLY A 20 10.13 11.42 -4.13
C GLY A 20 10.81 10.10 -3.74
N ARG A 21 10.59 9.63 -2.50
CA ARG A 21 11.18 8.38 -1.98
C ARG A 21 10.20 7.22 -2.11
N GLU A 22 10.71 6.11 -2.63
CA GLU A 22 9.95 4.85 -2.75
C GLU A 22 10.19 3.93 -1.57
N THR A 23 9.53 4.27 -0.47
CA THR A 23 9.51 3.43 0.73
C THR A 23 8.31 2.50 0.73
N ALA A 24 8.31 1.49 1.59
CA ALA A 24 7.15 0.63 1.79
C ALA A 24 5.89 1.43 2.20
N ALA A 25 6.07 2.49 3.00
CA ALA A 25 4.98 3.39 3.39
C ALA A 25 4.48 4.24 2.21
N ALA A 26 5.38 4.79 1.40
CA ALA A 26 5.03 5.55 0.19
C ALA A 26 4.24 4.71 -0.82
N LEU A 27 4.72 3.49 -1.09
CA LEU A 27 4.05 2.55 -2.00
C LEU A 27 2.71 2.07 -1.43
N LEU A 28 2.60 1.86 -0.12
CA LEU A 28 1.32 1.50 0.52
C LEU A 28 0.28 2.62 0.37
N VAL A 29 0.66 3.88 0.60
CA VAL A 29 -0.22 5.04 0.41
C VAL A 29 -0.61 5.18 -1.06
N ALA A 30 0.30 4.92 -2.00
CA ALA A 30 -0.01 4.91 -3.42
C ALA A 30 -0.97 3.77 -3.82
N VAL A 31 -0.87 2.58 -3.21
CA VAL A 31 -1.84 1.47 -3.39
C VAL A 31 -3.23 1.87 -2.89
N ALA A 32 -3.29 2.60 -1.77
CA ALA A 32 -4.54 3.07 -1.19
C ALA A 32 -5.02 4.41 -1.74
N ARG A 33 -4.38 4.96 -2.78
CA ARG A 33 -4.68 6.30 -3.36
C ARG A 33 -6.17 6.56 -3.50
N ALA A 34 -6.88 5.71 -4.27
CA ALA A 34 -8.29 5.92 -4.55
C ALA A 34 -9.11 6.07 -3.25
N ARG A 35 -8.88 5.18 -2.27
CA ARG A 35 -9.57 5.22 -0.98
C ARG A 35 -9.19 6.42 -0.13
N LEU A 36 -7.97 6.91 -0.23
CA LEU A 36 -7.52 8.08 0.52
C LEU A 36 -8.06 9.37 -0.11
N GLU A 37 -8.12 9.43 -1.44
CA GLU A 37 -8.73 10.53 -2.19
C GLU A 37 -10.25 10.62 -1.92
N ASP A 38 -10.95 9.48 -1.84
CA ASP A 38 -12.36 9.42 -1.41
C ASP A 38 -12.59 9.99 0.01
N LEU A 39 -11.56 9.91 0.87
CA LEU A 39 -11.56 10.48 2.23
C LEU A 39 -11.06 11.93 2.26
N GLY A 40 -10.88 12.58 1.11
CA GLY A 40 -10.37 13.95 0.99
C GLY A 40 -8.87 14.08 1.29
N THR A 41 -8.11 12.98 1.27
CA THR A 41 -6.66 12.98 1.49
C THR A 41 -5.92 12.86 0.15
N PRO A 42 -5.37 13.96 -0.40
CA PRO A 42 -4.68 13.93 -1.69
C PRO A 42 -3.37 13.15 -1.60
N VAL A 43 -3.14 12.24 -2.55
CA VAL A 43 -1.92 11.42 -2.62
C VAL A 43 -1.04 11.87 -3.81
N PRO A 44 0.20 12.33 -3.55
CA PRO A 44 1.12 12.71 -4.63
C PRO A 44 1.40 11.55 -5.58
N ALA A 45 1.53 11.83 -6.88
CA ALA A 45 1.97 10.85 -7.89
C ALA A 45 3.32 10.23 -7.51
N LEU A 46 3.49 8.94 -7.80
CA LEU A 46 4.80 8.29 -7.67
C LEU A 46 5.73 8.88 -8.75
N PRO A 47 6.95 9.32 -8.39
CA PRO A 47 7.93 9.75 -9.38
C PRO A 47 8.51 8.53 -10.08
N GLY A 48 8.12 8.31 -11.34
CA GLY A 48 8.63 7.20 -12.12
C GLY A 48 7.95 7.06 -13.47
N PRO A 49 8.55 6.32 -14.41
CA PRO A 49 7.99 6.12 -15.74
C PRO A 49 6.69 5.32 -15.63
N LEU A 50 5.56 6.01 -15.84
CA LEU A 50 4.23 5.44 -16.14
C LEU A 50 3.92 4.14 -15.35
N ASP A 51 3.95 4.20 -14.02
CA ASP A 51 4.30 3.00 -13.25
C ASP A 51 3.24 1.87 -13.25
N PRO A 52 3.67 0.63 -13.55
CA PRO A 52 2.84 -0.57 -13.51
C PRO A 52 2.53 -0.96 -12.05
N CYS A 53 1.28 -0.71 -11.64
CA CYS A 53 0.67 -1.18 -10.39
C CYS A 53 1.53 -1.01 -9.11
N PRO A 54 1.31 0.02 -8.27
CA PRO A 54 2.10 0.28 -7.05
C PRO A 54 2.13 -0.90 -6.07
N GLU A 55 1.14 -1.78 -6.13
CA GLU A 55 1.06 -3.03 -5.37
C GLU A 55 2.21 -3.99 -5.69
N LEU A 56 2.53 -4.15 -6.99
CA LEU A 56 3.61 -5.02 -7.43
C LEU A 56 4.96 -4.46 -6.99
N ARG A 57 5.12 -3.14 -7.03
CA ARG A 57 6.33 -2.44 -6.57
C ARG A 57 6.54 -2.63 -5.07
N LEU A 58 5.48 -2.50 -4.27
CA LEU A 58 5.53 -2.76 -2.83
C LEU A 58 5.97 -4.20 -2.56
N TYR A 59 5.36 -5.17 -3.23
CA TYR A 59 5.71 -6.57 -3.05
C TYR A 59 7.16 -6.89 -3.47
N ARG A 60 7.65 -6.30 -4.56
CA ARG A 60 9.05 -6.43 -4.99
C ARG A 60 10.01 -5.81 -3.97
N LEU A 61 9.70 -4.62 -3.45
CA LEU A 61 10.52 -3.96 -2.43
C LEU A 61 10.62 -4.83 -1.17
N LEU A 62 9.49 -5.31 -0.65
CA LEU A 62 9.44 -6.18 0.53
C LEU A 62 10.17 -7.50 0.32
N ARG A 63 10.10 -8.08 -0.88
CA ARG A 63 10.82 -9.32 -1.19
C ARG A 63 12.33 -9.13 -1.29
N ARG A 64 12.80 -7.95 -1.69
CA ARG A 64 14.23 -7.61 -1.70
C ARG A 64 14.79 -7.40 -0.30
N THR A 65 14.01 -6.78 0.59
CA THR A 65 14.48 -6.47 1.97
C THR A 65 14.20 -7.59 2.97
N HIS A 66 13.11 -8.33 2.81
CA HIS A 66 12.66 -9.37 3.74
C HIS A 66 12.11 -10.59 2.95
N PRO A 67 12.96 -11.37 2.27
CA PRO A 67 12.51 -12.44 1.39
C PRO A 67 11.68 -13.53 2.09
N THR A 68 11.98 -13.84 3.35
CA THR A 68 11.28 -14.85 4.16
C THR A 68 9.86 -14.43 4.57
N ASP A 69 9.67 -13.14 4.88
CA ASP A 69 8.42 -12.63 5.46
C ASP A 69 7.67 -11.65 4.56
N ALA A 70 8.10 -11.50 3.30
CA ALA A 70 7.58 -10.49 2.38
C ALA A 70 6.05 -10.53 2.27
N TYR A 71 5.48 -11.74 2.17
CA TYR A 71 4.03 -11.93 2.05
C TYR A 71 3.30 -11.57 3.36
N SER A 72 3.84 -11.96 4.51
CA SER A 72 3.28 -11.65 5.83
C SER A 72 3.30 -10.15 6.09
N ARG A 73 4.42 -9.48 5.82
CA ARG A 73 4.57 -8.01 5.96
C ARG A 73 3.66 -7.26 4.99
N TYR A 74 3.58 -7.71 3.73
CA TYR A 74 2.68 -7.15 2.74
C TYR A 74 1.23 -7.18 3.21
N ASN A 75 0.75 -8.34 3.68
CA ASN A 75 -0.62 -8.47 4.17
C ASN A 75 -0.86 -7.67 5.45
N ALA A 76 0.13 -7.56 6.35
CA ALA A 76 0.02 -6.74 7.54
C ALA A 76 -0.18 -5.27 7.19
N LEU A 77 0.64 -4.73 6.29
CA LEU A 77 0.55 -3.35 5.80
C LEU A 77 -0.80 -3.07 5.11
N LEU A 78 -1.26 -4.00 4.25
CA LEU A 78 -2.58 -3.88 3.62
C LEU A 78 -3.72 -3.85 4.64
N ARG A 79 -3.69 -4.71 5.65
CA ARG A 79 -4.73 -4.72 6.69
C ARG A 79 -4.72 -3.42 7.49
N GLN A 80 -3.56 -2.87 7.80
CA GLN A 80 -3.43 -1.61 8.53
C GLN A 80 -4.03 -0.43 7.75
N ILE A 81 -3.73 -0.30 6.46
CA ILE A 81 -4.27 0.80 5.63
C ILE A 81 -5.79 0.65 5.38
N VAL A 82 -6.27 -0.59 5.19
CA VAL A 82 -7.71 -0.87 5.07
C VAL A 82 -8.44 -0.57 6.38
N SER A 83 -7.85 -0.92 7.54
CA SER A 83 -8.42 -0.58 8.84
C SER A 83 -8.49 0.94 9.05
N TYR A 84 -7.43 1.66 8.69
CA TYR A 84 -7.39 3.12 8.77
C TYR A 84 -8.45 3.81 7.91
N THR A 85 -8.52 3.43 6.63
CA THR A 85 -9.50 4.03 5.70
C THR A 85 -10.93 3.74 6.13
N ARG A 86 -11.22 2.51 6.60
CA ARG A 86 -12.55 2.16 7.15
C ARG A 86 -12.93 2.94 8.40
N ALA A 87 -11.99 3.19 9.30
CA ALA A 87 -12.26 3.98 10.50
C ALA A 87 -12.64 5.44 10.18
N ARG A 88 -12.29 5.93 8.98
CA ARG A 88 -12.52 7.31 8.53
C ARG A 88 -13.61 7.45 7.47
N ALA A 89 -14.06 6.35 6.88
CA ALA A 89 -15.08 6.36 5.84
C ALA A 89 -16.46 6.71 6.43
N PRO A 90 -17.15 7.75 5.91
CA PRO A 90 -18.53 8.01 6.29
C PRO A 90 -19.45 6.89 5.74
N GLY A 91 -20.18 6.20 6.63
CA GLY A 91 -21.20 5.20 6.26
C GLY A 91 -20.67 3.82 5.85
N ALA A 92 -19.95 3.12 6.73
CA ALA A 92 -19.35 1.80 6.46
C ALA A 92 -20.38 0.66 6.26
N THR A 93 -21.07 0.61 5.12
CA THR A 93 -21.72 -0.60 4.60
C THR A 93 -20.72 -1.41 3.77
N ARG A 94 -20.12 -2.38 4.48
CA ARG A 94 -19.50 -3.66 4.04
C ARG A 94 -19.38 -3.91 2.53
N THR A 95 -18.14 -3.90 2.03
CA THR A 95 -17.60 -4.93 1.10
C THR A 95 -16.07 -4.98 1.24
N PRO A 96 -15.47 -6.13 1.61
CA PRO A 96 -14.02 -6.29 1.56
C PRO A 96 -13.54 -6.27 0.11
N PRO A 97 -12.46 -5.55 -0.23
CA PRO A 97 -11.92 -5.63 -1.58
C PRO A 97 -11.53 -7.07 -1.89
N ALA A 98 -12.04 -7.57 -3.02
CA ALA A 98 -11.67 -8.86 -3.57
C ALA A 98 -10.14 -8.98 -3.58
N ARG A 99 -9.62 -10.06 -2.97
CA ARG A 99 -8.20 -10.41 -3.01
C ARG A 99 -7.77 -10.57 -4.47
N ARG A 100 -7.28 -9.49 -5.09
CA ARG A 100 -6.51 -9.61 -6.32
C ARG A 100 -5.14 -10.08 -5.88
N ASN A 101 -4.87 -11.36 -6.08
CA ASN A 101 -3.60 -11.97 -5.73
C ASN A 101 -2.62 -11.64 -6.87
N PRO A 102 -1.61 -10.77 -6.67
CA PRO A 102 -0.67 -10.40 -7.74
C PRO A 102 0.28 -11.54 -8.13
N THR A 103 0.15 -12.73 -7.51
CA THR A 103 1.05 -13.88 -7.69
C THR A 103 0.56 -14.95 -8.67
N ARG A 104 -0.59 -14.77 -9.34
CA ARG A 104 -1.02 -15.70 -10.40
C ARG A 104 -0.72 -15.10 -11.78
N GLY A 105 0.54 -15.14 -12.21
CA GLY A 105 0.88 -14.71 -13.59
C GLY A 105 2.33 -14.38 -13.92
N VAL A 106 3.34 -14.74 -13.13
CA VAL A 106 4.76 -14.54 -13.52
C VAL A 106 5.64 -15.73 -13.14
N LEU A 107 5.18 -16.94 -13.50
CA LEU A 107 6.06 -18.11 -13.61
C LEU A 107 5.65 -18.92 -14.85
N SER A 108 6.02 -18.40 -16.01
CA SER A 108 6.19 -19.16 -17.26
C SER A 108 7.05 -18.32 -18.19
N ALA A 109 7.96 -18.97 -18.91
CA ALA A 109 9.17 -18.45 -19.58
C ALA A 109 10.36 -18.33 -18.61
N ARG A 110 11.37 -19.19 -18.64
CA ARG A 110 11.86 -20.15 -19.66
C ARG A 110 12.56 -21.31 -18.97
#